data_AF-X1IJP3-F1
#
_entry.id   AF-X1IJP3-F1
#
_cell.length_a   1.000
_cell.length_b   1.000
_cell.length_c   1.000
_cell.angle_alpha   90.00
_cell.angle_beta   90.00
_cell.angle_gamma   90.00
#
_symmetry.space_group_name_H-M   'P 1'
#
loop_
_entity.id
_entity.type
_entity.pdbx_description
1 polymer ?
#
loop_
_entity_poly.entity_id
_entity_poly.type
_entity_poly.pdbx_seq_one_letter_code
_entity_poly.pdbx_strand_id
1 'polypeptide(L)'
;MPSAPVAKASAAAGTGDNVGLLVGFIRVENVTITNCYVEGGTVSGDSSVGGLLGWNYYGTITNCYATANVSGTGDYVGGLLGRNSGIITNCYSTGSVSGDWYIGGLVGDSWHGKISACYSRANVAGRGYVGGLVGDNYAMIY
;
A
#
# COMPACT_ATOMS: atom_id res chain seq x y z
N MET A 1 8.96 8.11 -23.11
CA MET A 1 7.97 9.16 -22.78
C MET A 1 7.06 8.57 -21.70
N PRO A 2 6.91 9.17 -20.51
CA PRO A 2 5.96 8.63 -19.54
C PRO A 2 4.56 8.89 -20.10
N SER A 3 3.84 7.81 -20.39
CA SER A 3 2.43 7.85 -20.77
C SER A 3 1.63 8.60 -19.70
N ALA A 4 0.69 9.44 -20.14
CA ALA A 4 -0.15 10.22 -19.24
C ALA A 4 -0.81 9.33 -18.17
N PRO A 5 -1.00 9.85 -16.94
CA PRO A 5 -1.39 8.99 -15.83
C PRO A 5 -2.88 8.62 -15.88
N VAL A 6 -3.26 7.37 -15.54
CA VAL A 6 -4.62 6.86 -15.83
C VAL A 6 -5.60 6.94 -14.63
N ALA A 7 -5.15 7.25 -13.41
CA ALA A 7 -6.07 7.60 -12.32
C ALA A 7 -5.35 8.39 -11.22
N LYS A 8 -5.88 9.57 -10.87
CA LYS A 8 -5.49 10.39 -9.71
C LYS A 8 -6.63 10.38 -8.69
N ALA A 9 -6.34 9.91 -7.48
CA ALA A 9 -7.23 10.09 -6.33
C ALA A 9 -6.55 10.99 -5.29
N SER A 10 -7.31 11.89 -4.67
CA SER A 10 -6.88 12.74 -3.57
C SER A 10 -8.07 12.98 -2.63
N ALA A 11 -8.10 12.28 -1.50
CA ALA A 11 -9.16 12.43 -0.49
C ALA A 11 -8.67 11.95 0.89
N ALA A 12 -9.48 12.16 1.92
CA ALA A 12 -9.37 11.47 3.19
C ALA A 12 -10.24 10.21 3.16
N ALA A 13 -9.64 9.02 3.26
CA ALA A 13 -10.40 7.77 3.37
C ALA A 13 -10.58 7.38 4.84
N GLY A 14 -11.78 6.91 5.17
CA GLY A 14 -12.36 6.87 6.52
C GLY A 14 -12.04 5.64 7.37
N THR A 15 -12.59 5.67 8.58
CA THR A 15 -12.40 4.71 9.68
C THR A 15 -12.97 3.32 9.36
N GLY A 16 -12.12 2.28 9.41
CA GLY A 16 -12.50 0.89 9.19
C GLY A 16 -11.35 0.06 8.63
N ASP A 17 -11.62 -1.18 8.23
CA ASP A 17 -10.62 -2.08 7.65
C ASP A 17 -10.56 -1.98 6.12
N ASN A 18 -9.40 -2.34 5.54
CA ASN A 18 -9.17 -2.41 4.10
C ASN A 18 -9.37 -1.07 3.41
N VAL A 19 -8.65 -0.06 3.88
CA VAL A 19 -8.82 1.32 3.44
C VAL A 19 -7.75 1.66 2.40
N GLY A 20 -8.19 2.14 1.24
CA GLY A 20 -7.32 2.69 0.20
C GLY A 20 -8.04 3.75 -0.61
N LEU A 21 -7.32 4.78 -1.07
CA LEU A 21 -7.94 5.91 -1.77
C LEU A 21 -8.45 5.57 -3.17
N LEU A 22 -7.84 4.57 -3.81
CA LEU A 22 -8.31 4.09 -5.10
C LEU A 22 -9.17 2.84 -4.95
N VAL A 23 -8.74 1.88 -4.13
CA VAL A 23 -9.41 0.58 -3.96
C VAL A 23 -9.31 0.11 -2.51
N GLY A 24 -10.42 -0.29 -1.89
CA GLY A 24 -10.36 -0.90 -0.56
C GLY A 24 -9.81 -2.33 -0.59
N PHE A 25 -10.43 -3.21 -1.38
CA PHE A 25 -10.11 -4.63 -1.39
C PHE A 25 -10.22 -5.26 -2.79
N ILE A 26 -9.18 -5.95 -3.24
CA ILE A 26 -9.24 -6.87 -4.39
C ILE A 26 -9.38 -8.31 -3.89
N ARG A 27 -10.52 -8.94 -4.18
CA ARG A 27 -10.85 -10.34 -3.80
C ARG A 27 -10.95 -11.30 -4.97
N VAL A 28 -10.96 -10.79 -6.20
CA VAL A 28 -11.19 -11.57 -7.41
C VAL A 28 -9.89 -11.65 -8.20
N GLU A 29 -9.66 -12.81 -8.82
CA GLU A 29 -8.54 -13.00 -9.73
C GLU A 29 -8.65 -12.12 -10.98
N ASN A 30 -7.53 -11.94 -11.68
CA ASN A 30 -7.44 -11.18 -12.94
C ASN A 30 -7.80 -9.68 -12.83
N VAL A 31 -7.83 -9.12 -11.62
CA VAL A 31 -7.90 -7.67 -11.43
C VAL A 31 -6.50 -7.08 -11.60
N THR A 32 -6.37 -6.10 -12.48
CA THR A 32 -5.12 -5.38 -12.72
C THR A 32 -5.29 -3.91 -12.39
N ILE A 33 -4.33 -3.36 -11.65
CA ILE A 33 -4.19 -1.91 -11.43
C ILE A 33 -2.84 -1.51 -12.02
N THR A 34 -2.86 -0.70 -13.07
CA THR A 34 -1.65 -0.33 -13.79
C THR A 34 -1.62 1.16 -14.09
N ASN A 35 -0.48 1.81 -13.87
CA ASN A 35 -0.28 3.25 -14.12
C ASN A 35 -1.26 4.17 -13.34
N CYS A 36 -1.61 3.76 -12.11
CA CYS A 36 -2.49 4.50 -11.21
C CYS A 36 -1.71 5.08 -10.04
N TYR A 37 -2.16 6.21 -9.49
CA TYR A 37 -1.40 6.88 -8.46
C TYR A 37 -2.24 7.80 -7.58
N VAL A 38 -1.69 8.06 -6.39
CA VAL A 38 -2.27 8.96 -5.40
C VAL A 38 -1.27 10.06 -5.10
N GLU A 39 -1.69 11.30 -5.33
CA GLU A 39 -0.89 12.50 -5.08
C GLU A 39 -1.43 13.29 -3.88
N GLY A 40 -0.68 13.27 -2.79
CA GLY A 40 -1.04 13.91 -1.53
C GLY A 40 -2.30 13.34 -0.88
N GLY A 41 -2.78 14.03 0.16
CA GLY A 41 -3.90 13.59 0.98
C GLY A 41 -3.47 12.76 2.19
N THR A 42 -4.46 12.30 2.95
CA THR A 42 -4.25 11.53 4.17
C THR A 42 -5.19 10.33 4.17
N VAL A 43 -4.71 9.16 4.57
CA VAL A 43 -5.52 7.96 4.74
C VAL A 43 -5.50 7.58 6.21
N SER A 44 -6.66 7.36 6.80
CA SER A 44 -6.79 6.91 8.18
C SER A 44 -7.73 5.71 8.21
N GLY A 45 -7.30 4.60 8.79
CA GLY A 45 -8.13 3.41 8.97
C GLY A 45 -7.79 2.67 10.25
N ASP A 46 -8.40 1.50 10.44
CA ASP A 46 -8.05 0.60 11.54
C ASP A 46 -7.00 -0.41 11.08
N SER A 47 -7.39 -1.45 10.34
CA SER A 47 -6.45 -2.44 9.80
C SER A 47 -6.40 -2.49 8.27
N SER A 48 -5.29 -2.98 7.70
CA SER A 48 -5.07 -3.08 6.25
C SER A 48 -5.26 -1.74 5.53
N VAL A 49 -4.46 -0.76 5.94
CA VAL A 49 -4.55 0.62 5.46
C VAL A 49 -3.43 0.89 4.47
N GLY A 50 -3.78 1.30 3.25
CA GLY A 50 -2.84 1.65 2.19
C GLY A 50 -3.14 2.99 1.54
N GLY A 51 -2.12 3.70 1.08
CA GLY A 51 -2.31 4.97 0.37
C GLY A 51 -3.09 4.82 -0.93
N LEU A 52 -2.83 3.75 -1.68
CA LEU A 52 -3.52 3.43 -2.94
C LEU A 52 -4.59 2.36 -2.72
N LEU A 53 -4.23 1.29 -1.99
CA LEU A 53 -5.07 0.12 -1.86
C LEU A 53 -5.02 -0.53 -0.48
N GLY A 54 -6.15 -0.92 0.09
CA GLY A 54 -6.20 -1.54 1.42
C GLY A 54 -5.61 -2.96 1.43
N TRP A 55 -6.28 -3.90 0.77
CA TRP A 55 -5.83 -5.30 0.67
C TRP A 55 -5.87 -5.84 -0.76
N ASN A 56 -4.75 -6.40 -1.22
CA ASN A 56 -4.64 -7.09 -2.49
C ASN A 56 -4.56 -8.60 -2.28
N TYR A 57 -5.64 -9.36 -2.48
CA TYR A 57 -5.61 -10.81 -2.30
C TYR A 57 -5.10 -11.56 -3.54
N TYR A 58 -5.57 -11.19 -4.73
CA TYR A 58 -5.25 -11.88 -6.00
C TYR A 58 -4.87 -10.94 -7.15
N GLY A 59 -4.88 -9.63 -6.92
CA GLY A 59 -4.64 -8.65 -7.98
C GLY A 59 -3.17 -8.50 -8.35
N THR A 60 -2.96 -7.93 -9.53
CA THR A 60 -1.64 -7.49 -10.02
C THR A 60 -1.59 -5.97 -10.05
N ILE A 61 -0.63 -5.39 -9.34
CA ILE A 61 -0.41 -3.94 -9.26
C ILE A 61 0.94 -3.61 -9.89
N THR A 62 0.93 -2.76 -10.91
CA THR A 62 2.12 -2.47 -11.70
C THR A 62 2.26 -0.98 -11.97
N ASN A 63 3.47 -0.42 -11.84
CA ASN A 63 3.74 1.00 -12.15
C ASN A 63 2.84 1.98 -11.37
N CYS A 64 2.54 1.67 -10.11
CA CYS A 64 1.65 2.48 -9.29
C CYS A 64 2.39 3.15 -8.14
N TYR A 65 1.89 4.31 -7.67
CA TYR A 65 2.52 4.97 -6.53
C TYR A 65 1.56 5.75 -5.65
N ALA A 66 1.97 5.98 -4.40
CA ALA A 66 1.24 6.80 -3.46
C ALA A 66 2.16 7.75 -2.70
N THR A 67 1.73 9.00 -2.61
CA THR A 67 2.41 10.06 -1.84
C THR A 67 1.55 10.59 -0.69
N ALA A 68 0.38 9.98 -0.47
CA ALA A 68 -0.48 10.29 0.66
C ALA A 68 0.14 9.84 1.98
N ASN A 69 -0.14 10.59 3.05
CA ASN A 69 0.21 10.19 4.40
C ASN A 69 -0.77 9.11 4.87
N VAL A 70 -0.27 8.01 5.42
CA VAL A 70 -1.08 6.86 5.83
C VAL A 70 -0.99 6.66 7.34
N SER A 71 -2.13 6.52 7.99
CA SER A 71 -2.25 6.26 9.43
C SER A 71 -3.21 5.10 9.69
N GLY A 72 -2.83 4.17 10.55
CA GLY A 72 -3.70 3.10 11.03
C GLY A 72 -3.69 3.01 12.55
N THR A 73 -4.83 2.65 13.15
CA THR A 73 -4.91 2.37 14.60
C THR A 73 -4.69 0.90 14.95
N GLY A 74 -4.82 0.01 13.97
CA GLY A 74 -4.63 -1.43 14.10
C GLY A 74 -3.41 -1.93 13.32
N ASP A 75 -3.60 -3.07 12.65
CA ASP A 75 -2.52 -3.83 12.04
C ASP A 75 -2.42 -3.61 10.53
N TYR A 76 -1.22 -3.80 9.97
CA TYR A 76 -0.96 -3.83 8.53
C TYR A 76 -1.17 -2.47 7.86
N VAL A 77 -0.22 -1.57 8.10
CA VAL A 77 -0.25 -0.22 7.52
C VAL A 77 0.90 -0.08 6.54
N GLY A 78 0.60 0.30 5.30
CA GLY A 78 1.63 0.55 4.30
C GLY A 78 1.40 1.78 3.46
N GLY A 79 2.50 2.38 2.98
CA GLY A 79 2.40 3.63 2.21
C GLY A 79 1.68 3.47 0.88
N LEU A 80 1.74 2.29 0.25
CA LEU A 80 1.00 1.98 -0.97
C LEU A 80 -0.13 0.98 -0.70
N LEU A 81 0.19 -0.13 -0.03
CA LEU A 81 -0.76 -1.20 0.32
C LEU A 81 -0.76 -1.49 1.82
N GLY A 82 -1.93 -1.76 2.39
CA GLY A 82 -2.00 -2.33 3.74
C GLY A 82 -1.54 -3.79 3.75
N ARG A 83 -2.17 -4.64 2.94
CA ARG A 83 -1.84 -6.07 2.80
C ARG A 83 -1.69 -6.52 1.36
N ASN A 84 -0.79 -7.47 1.14
CA ASN A 84 -0.56 -8.06 -0.17
C ASN A 84 -0.41 -9.59 -0.13
N SER A 85 -1.24 -10.28 -0.89
CA SER A 85 -1.09 -11.68 -1.27
C SER A 85 -1.01 -11.88 -2.80
N GLY A 86 -1.14 -10.79 -3.56
CA GLY A 86 -0.96 -10.79 -5.01
C GLY A 86 0.43 -10.32 -5.45
N ILE A 87 0.50 -9.77 -6.66
CA ILE A 87 1.75 -9.33 -7.30
C ILE A 87 1.84 -7.81 -7.29
N ILE A 88 2.98 -7.28 -6.85
CA ILE A 88 3.34 -5.85 -6.92
C ILE A 88 4.65 -5.71 -7.68
N THR A 89 4.66 -4.87 -8.73
CA THR A 89 5.85 -4.66 -9.56
C THR A 89 6.05 -3.19 -9.92
N ASN A 90 7.28 -2.69 -9.76
CA ASN A 90 7.66 -1.32 -10.11
C ASN A 90 6.76 -0.25 -9.46
N CYS A 91 6.48 -0.43 -8.17
CA CYS A 91 5.61 0.47 -7.41
C CYS A 91 6.38 1.17 -6.30
N TYR A 92 5.91 2.34 -5.88
CA TYR A 92 6.59 3.08 -4.81
C TYR A 92 5.68 3.91 -3.92
N SER A 93 6.20 4.28 -2.75
CA SER A 93 5.53 5.18 -1.82
C SER A 93 6.49 6.22 -1.25
N THR A 94 5.98 7.42 -0.96
CA THR A 94 6.79 8.51 -0.38
C THR A 94 6.14 9.26 0.78
N GLY A 95 4.83 9.13 0.99
CA GLY A 95 4.14 9.78 2.12
C GLY A 95 4.55 9.15 3.46
N SER A 96 4.30 9.85 4.57
CA SER A 96 4.59 9.30 5.90
C SER A 96 3.65 8.14 6.22
N VAL A 97 4.13 7.11 6.91
CA VAL A 97 3.33 5.94 7.31
C VAL A 97 3.43 5.78 8.82
N SER A 98 2.30 5.74 9.51
CA SER A 98 2.24 5.54 10.95
C SER A 98 1.21 4.47 11.33
N GLY A 99 1.55 3.56 12.24
CA GLY A 99 0.61 2.56 12.74
C GLY A 99 1.04 1.91 14.04
N ASP A 100 0.28 0.92 14.52
CA ASP A 100 0.62 0.19 15.75
C ASP A 100 1.50 -1.04 15.45
N TRP A 101 1.02 -2.00 14.65
CA TRP A 101 1.79 -3.20 14.29
C TRP A 101 1.86 -3.47 12.77
N TYR A 102 2.97 -4.06 12.32
CA TYR A 102 3.24 -4.43 10.93
C TYR A 102 3.15 -3.25 9.97
N ILE A 103 4.13 -2.36 10.07
CA ILE A 103 4.15 -1.10 9.34
C ILE A 103 5.26 -1.16 8.30
N GLY A 104 4.89 -1.07 7.03
CA GLY A 104 5.85 -1.01 5.94
C GLY A 104 5.83 0.32 5.22
N GLY A 105 6.99 0.79 4.78
CA GLY A 105 7.01 1.99 3.94
C GLY A 105 6.18 1.82 2.67
N LEU A 106 6.19 0.63 2.05
CA LEU A 106 5.37 0.30 0.88
C LEU A 106 4.17 -0.59 1.23
N VAL A 107 4.40 -1.70 1.93
CA VAL A 107 3.40 -2.73 2.23
C VAL A 107 3.42 -3.09 3.71
N GLY A 108 2.29 -3.04 4.42
CA GLY A 108 2.23 -3.46 5.83
C GLY A 108 2.58 -4.93 6.04
N ASP A 109 1.77 -5.82 5.45
CA ASP A 109 1.98 -7.28 5.47
C ASP A 109 1.96 -7.85 4.05
N SER A 110 2.93 -8.73 3.76
CA SER A 110 2.98 -9.46 2.50
C SER A 110 2.98 -10.97 2.75
N TRP A 111 1.84 -11.61 2.52
CA TRP A 111 1.64 -13.04 2.72
C TRP A 111 1.48 -13.78 1.40
N HIS A 112 2.48 -14.60 1.03
CA HIS A 112 2.55 -15.37 -0.23
C HIS A 112 2.52 -14.55 -1.52
N GLY A 113 2.49 -13.21 -1.42
CA GLY A 113 2.60 -12.33 -2.56
C GLY A 113 4.00 -12.28 -3.17
N LYS A 114 4.13 -11.48 -4.22
CA LYS A 114 5.43 -11.15 -4.84
C LYS A 114 5.58 -9.65 -4.90
N ILE A 115 6.72 -9.14 -4.44
CA ILE A 115 7.06 -7.72 -4.51
C ILE A 115 8.37 -7.61 -5.29
N SER A 116 8.36 -6.89 -6.41
CA SER A 116 9.56 -6.77 -7.24
C SER A 116 9.80 -5.40 -7.82
N ALA A 117 11.07 -4.97 -7.86
CA ALA A 117 11.47 -3.62 -8.31
C ALA A 117 10.70 -2.48 -7.62
N CYS A 118 10.29 -2.67 -6.37
CA CYS A 118 9.54 -1.67 -5.62
C CYS A 118 10.43 -0.99 -4.57
N TYR A 119 10.10 0.25 -4.21
CA TYR A 119 10.85 0.99 -3.19
C TYR A 119 9.94 1.88 -2.36
N SER A 120 10.42 2.29 -1.19
CA SER A 120 9.77 3.33 -0.39
C SER A 120 10.78 4.39 0.01
N ARG A 121 10.30 5.64 0.06
CA ARG A 121 10.98 6.77 0.71
C ARG A 121 10.16 7.31 1.89
N ALA A 122 9.15 6.57 2.31
CA ALA A 122 8.29 6.95 3.42
C ALA A 122 9.10 7.09 4.72
N ASN A 123 8.75 8.08 5.54
CA ASN A 123 9.10 8.04 6.95
C ASN A 123 8.10 7.11 7.65
N VAL A 124 8.60 6.03 8.25
CA VAL A 124 7.78 4.96 8.82
C VAL A 124 7.90 4.95 10.34
N ALA A 125 6.77 5.05 11.02
CA ALA A 125 6.69 5.02 12.49
C ALA A 125 5.69 3.96 12.95
N GLY A 126 6.02 3.21 13.99
CA GLY A 126 5.03 2.39 14.68
C GLY A 126 5.58 1.68 15.90
N ARG A 127 4.73 0.90 16.57
CA ARG A 127 5.06 0.28 17.86
C ARG A 127 5.76 -1.07 17.72
N GLY A 128 5.45 -1.85 16.68
CA GLY A 128 6.09 -3.14 16.43
C GLY A 128 6.11 -3.56 14.96
N TYR A 129 7.14 -4.33 14.59
CA TYR A 129 7.42 -4.81 13.22
C TYR A 129 7.35 -3.69 12.17
N VAL A 130 8.33 -2.79 12.23
CA VAL A 130 8.43 -1.64 11.33
C VAL A 130 9.51 -1.90 10.29
N GLY A 131 9.13 -1.92 9.02
CA GLY A 131 10.04 -2.14 7.90
C GLY A 131 10.05 -0.97 6.92
N GLY A 132 11.23 -0.65 6.39
CA GLY A 132 11.37 0.43 5.41
C GLY A 132 10.62 0.15 4.10
N LEU A 133 10.52 -1.11 3.69
CA LEU A 133 9.75 -1.52 2.50
C LEU A 133 8.50 -2.32 2.89
N VAL A 134 8.68 -3.40 3.67
CA VAL A 134 7.61 -4.31 4.10
C VAL A 134 7.68 -4.50 5.61
N GLY A 135 6.56 -4.38 6.32
CA GLY A 135 6.49 -4.52 7.78
C GLY A 135 6.62 -5.96 8.26
N ASP A 136 5.83 -6.86 7.67
CA ASP A 136 5.95 -8.31 7.85
C ASP A 136 6.00 -9.03 6.49
N ASN A 137 6.94 -9.94 6.32
CA ASN A 137 7.24 -10.53 5.02
C ASN A 137 7.32 -12.06 5.08
N TYR A 138 6.31 -12.70 4.49
CA TYR A 138 6.30 -14.13 4.13
C TYR A 138 6.31 -14.32 2.60
N ALA A 139 6.74 -13.30 1.86
CA ALA A 139 6.74 -13.23 0.41
C ALA A 139 8.17 -13.20 -0.17
N MET A 140 8.27 -13.44 -1.47
CA MET A 140 9.51 -13.27 -2.23
C MET A 140 9.70 -11.80 -2.61
N ILE A 141 10.86 -11.24 -2.28
CA ILE A 141 11.27 -9.86 -2.62
C ILE A 141 12.54 -9.92 -3.47
N TYR A 142 12.54 -9.29 -4.65
CA TYR A 142 13.72 -9.19 -5.52
C TYR A 142 13.67 -8.01 -6.50
#